data_AF-A0A2T6CT19-F1
#
_entry.id   AF-A0A2T6CT19-F1
#
_cell.length_a   1.000
_cell.length_b   1.000
_cell.length_c   1.000
_cell.angle_alpha   90.00
_cell.angle_beta   90.00
_cell.angle_gamma   90.00
#
_symmetry.space_group_name_H-M   'P 1'
#
loop_
_entity.id
_entity.type
_entity.pdbx_description
1 polymer ?
#
loop_
_entity_poly.entity_id
_entity_poly.type
_entity_poly.pdbx_seq_one_letter_code
_entity_poly.pdbx_strand_id
1 'polypeptide(L)'
;MPPVAVRLLPEVIISNSKEFVLTFPPRTRLLTRYWESGKEAFTFLEVLASIAILAILAALLITLSPKIRDRFEAARCANNMRQLHVAFSAYIDANNHWPQEPEELWNKPPRDYGEWWINELKPYLDDTNAWKCPAVTRATREMSDQKRPVIHYTPTMFDENRQTPFKWPGQPWFIEIGDMHGHGALICLPDGSVRSLNDLIGSSRR
;
A
#
# COMPACT_ATOMS: atom_id res chain seq x y z
N MET A 1 27.25 19.00 52.62
CA MET A 1 26.60 19.85 51.61
C MET A 1 27.66 20.50 50.74
N PRO A 2 27.81 20.08 49.48
CA PRO A 2 28.31 20.94 48.41
C PRO A 2 27.16 21.38 47.46
N PRO A 3 27.33 22.46 46.69
CA PRO A 3 26.24 23.25 46.15
C PRO A 3 25.85 22.93 44.70
N VAL A 4 24.66 23.42 44.37
CA VAL A 4 23.91 23.43 43.11
C VAL A 4 24.77 23.90 41.93
N ALA A 5 24.77 23.12 40.84
CA ALA A 5 25.30 23.53 39.54
C ALA A 5 24.16 24.01 38.63
N VAL A 6 23.97 25.33 38.55
CA VAL A 6 23.21 25.98 37.48
C VAL A 6 24.09 25.95 36.22
N ARG A 7 23.78 25.08 35.26
CA ARG A 7 24.38 25.17 33.92
C ARG A 7 23.59 26.17 33.10
N LEU A 8 24.20 27.32 32.92
CA LEU A 8 23.84 28.37 31.97
C LEU A 8 23.72 27.76 30.57
N LEU A 9 22.62 28.06 29.89
CA LEU A 9 22.46 27.85 28.45
C LEU A 9 23.54 28.64 27.70
N PRO A 10 24.10 28.12 26.59
CA PRO A 10 25.07 28.88 25.82
C PRO A 10 24.40 30.12 25.21
N GLU A 11 24.98 31.29 25.46
CA GLU A 11 24.63 32.55 24.81
C GLU A 11 24.89 32.44 23.30
N VAL A 12 23.83 32.59 22.51
CA VAL A 12 23.92 32.78 21.06
C VAL A 12 24.02 34.28 20.81
N ILE A 13 25.21 34.77 20.47
CA ILE A 13 25.40 36.15 20.02
C ILE A 13 25.29 36.16 18.50
N ILE A 14 24.24 36.81 17.98
CA ILE A 14 24.00 36.99 16.54
C ILE A 14 24.84 38.17 16.05
N SER A 15 25.82 37.92 15.17
CA SER A 15 26.58 38.95 14.45
C SER A 15 26.28 38.87 12.94
N ASN A 16 26.26 40.04 12.29
CA ASN A 16 25.70 40.34 10.98
C ASN A 16 25.98 39.37 9.81
N SER A 17 24.86 38.95 9.21
CA SER A 17 24.50 38.73 7.80
C SER A 17 25.39 38.02 6.76
N LYS A 18 26.65 37.59 6.98
CA LYS A 18 27.34 36.78 5.93
C LYS A 18 28.20 35.59 6.35
N GLU A 19 28.52 35.36 7.62
CA GLU A 19 29.29 34.16 8.00
C GLU A 19 28.83 33.58 9.33
N PHE A 20 28.35 32.34 9.30
CA PHE A 20 28.00 31.56 10.49
C PHE A 20 29.22 30.75 10.93
N VAL A 21 29.94 31.24 11.94
CA VAL A 21 31.13 30.57 12.49
C VAL A 21 30.76 29.96 13.84
N LEU A 22 30.59 28.64 13.89
CA LEU A 22 30.45 27.88 15.13
C LEU A 22 31.84 27.49 15.66
N THR A 23 32.29 28.12 16.74
CA THR A 23 33.49 27.67 17.46
C THR A 23 33.09 26.71 18.59
N PHE A 24 33.41 25.42 18.44
CA PHE A 24 33.24 24.42 19.51
C PHE A 24 34.53 24.26 20.32
N PRO A 25 34.46 24.09 21.66
CA PRO A 25 35.65 23.88 22.49
C PRO A 25 36.27 22.50 22.26
N PRO A 26 37.61 22.35 22.37
CA PRO A 26 38.27 21.07 22.20
C PRO A 26 38.12 20.26 23.50
N ARG A 27 37.36 19.17 23.46
CA ARG A 27 37.45 18.14 24.51
C ARG A 27 37.68 16.76 23.91
N THR A 28 38.92 16.34 24.09
CA THR A 28 39.51 15.01 23.95
C THR A 28 38.71 13.89 24.63
N ARG A 29 38.36 12.85 23.88
CA ARG A 29 38.91 11.47 23.91
C ARG A 29 37.92 10.60 23.15
N LEU A 30 38.14 10.52 21.84
CA LEU A 30 37.45 9.60 20.96
C LEU A 30 37.89 8.18 21.33
N LEU A 31 36.98 7.38 21.90
CA LEU A 31 37.01 5.93 21.68
C LEU A 31 36.30 5.64 20.36
N THR A 32 36.80 6.23 19.27
CA THR A 32 36.54 5.69 17.94
C THR A 32 37.41 4.46 17.83
N ARG A 33 36.81 3.29 18.10
CA ARG A 33 37.24 2.06 17.46
C ARG A 33 37.11 2.29 15.97
N TYR A 34 38.17 2.84 15.35
CA TYR A 34 38.38 2.68 13.94
C TYR A 34 38.42 1.17 13.74
N TRP A 35 37.42 0.66 13.02
CA TRP A 35 37.61 -0.60 12.34
C TRP A 35 38.85 -0.34 11.49
N GLU A 36 39.95 -1.05 11.75
CA GLU A 36 41.05 -1.11 10.82
C GLU A 36 40.48 -1.77 9.57
N SER A 37 39.89 -0.96 8.70
CA SER A 37 39.42 -1.34 7.39
C SER A 37 40.69 -1.60 6.59
N GLY A 38 41.19 -2.83 6.67
CA GLY A 38 42.04 -3.39 5.63
C GLY A 38 41.33 -3.09 4.32
N LYS A 39 41.92 -2.21 3.51
CA LYS A 39 41.38 -1.87 2.19
C LYS A 39 41.60 -3.09 1.31
N GLU A 40 40.71 -4.07 1.43
CA GLU A 40 40.59 -5.13 0.43
C GLU A 40 40.12 -4.46 -0.85
N ALA A 41 41.04 -4.31 -1.80
CA ALA A 41 40.70 -3.91 -3.14
C ALA A 41 39.89 -5.05 -3.76
N PHE A 42 38.63 -4.77 -4.10
CA PHE A 42 37.71 -5.75 -4.67
C PHE A 42 38.33 -6.37 -5.92
N THR A 43 38.44 -7.69 -5.95
CA THR A 43 39.05 -8.36 -7.09
C THR A 43 38.08 -8.36 -8.27
N PHE A 44 38.59 -8.27 -9.50
CA PHE A 44 37.74 -8.35 -10.69
C PHE A 44 36.96 -9.67 -10.74
N LEU A 45 37.54 -10.73 -10.18
CA LEU A 45 36.91 -12.04 -10.06
C LEU A 45 35.68 -12.02 -9.15
N GLU A 46 35.71 -11.33 -8.01
CA GLU A 46 34.55 -11.22 -7.12
C GLU A 46 33.39 -10.49 -7.78
N VAL A 47 33.67 -9.41 -8.52
CA VAL A 47 32.62 -8.69 -9.27
C VAL A 47 32.02 -9.59 -10.34
N LEU A 48 32.86 -10.27 -11.12
CA LEU A 48 32.44 -11.18 -12.18
C LEU A 48 31.63 -12.37 -11.68
N ALA A 49 32.08 -13.02 -10.61
CA ALA A 49 31.36 -14.14 -10.01
C ALA A 49 29.97 -13.70 -9.50
N SER A 50 29.90 -12.51 -8.88
CA SER A 50 28.64 -11.96 -8.36
C SER A 50 27.64 -11.66 -9.47
N ILE A 51 28.05 -10.98 -10.55
CA ILE A 51 27.15 -10.70 -11.68
C ILE A 51 26.76 -11.97 -12.44
N ALA A 52 27.66 -12.96 -12.53
CA ALA A 52 27.37 -14.24 -13.16
C ALA A 52 26.28 -15.01 -12.41
N ILE A 53 26.36 -15.06 -11.07
CA ILE A 53 25.34 -15.70 -10.24
C ILE A 53 24.01 -14.94 -10.35
N LEU A 54 24.02 -13.60 -10.29
CA LEU A 54 22.81 -12.78 -10.47
C LEU A 54 22.15 -13.01 -11.84
N ALA A 55 22.95 -13.13 -12.91
CA ALA A 55 22.45 -13.40 -14.25
C ALA A 55 21.80 -14.79 -14.36
N ILE A 56 22.40 -15.81 -13.76
CA ILE A 56 21.83 -17.17 -13.74
C ILE A 56 20.50 -17.18 -12.96
N LEU A 57 20.46 -16.55 -11.78
CA LEU A 57 19.23 -16.46 -10.99
C LEU A 57 18.12 -15.72 -11.74
N ALA A 58 18.44 -14.59 -12.38
CA ALA A 58 17.48 -13.85 -13.19
C ALA A 58 16.97 -14.67 -14.39
N ALA A 59 17.86 -15.38 -15.09
CA ALA A 59 17.49 -16.24 -16.23
C ALA A 59 16.50 -17.34 -15.83
N LEU A 60 16.66 -17.93 -14.64
CA LEU A 60 15.74 -18.95 -14.12
C LEU A 60 14.40 -18.36 -13.64
N LEU A 61 14.38 -17.12 -13.15
CA LEU A 61 13.15 -16.43 -12.77
C LEU A 61 12.30 -16.01 -13.98
N ILE A 62 12.92 -15.78 -15.13
CA ILE A 62 12.24 -15.36 -16.37
C ILE A 62 11.34 -16.46 -16.95
N THR A 63 11.66 -17.74 -16.74
CA THR A 63 10.79 -18.87 -17.16
C THR A 63 9.57 -18.98 -16.24
N LEU A 64 8.63 -18.06 -16.43
CA LEU A 64 7.44 -17.90 -15.60
C LEU A 64 6.47 -19.07 -15.79
N SER A 65 6.29 -19.85 -14.74
CA SER A 65 5.11 -20.70 -14.63
C SER A 65 3.88 -19.79 -14.46
N PRO A 66 2.78 -20.02 -15.21
CA PRO A 66 1.54 -19.26 -15.07
C PRO A 66 1.02 -19.20 -13.62
N LYS A 67 1.23 -20.28 -12.86
CA LYS A 67 0.85 -20.40 -11.44
C LYS A 67 1.54 -19.38 -10.53
N ILE A 68 2.80 -19.04 -10.80
CA ILE A 68 3.54 -18.03 -10.02
C ILE A 68 2.95 -16.65 -10.30
N ARG A 69 2.64 -16.35 -11.56
CA ARG A 69 1.99 -15.09 -11.94
C ARG A 69 0.65 -14.93 -11.25
N ASP A 70 -0.19 -15.96 -11.24
CA ASP A 70 -1.52 -15.89 -10.60
C ASP A 70 -1.41 -15.58 -9.10
N ARG A 71 -0.42 -16.16 -8.42
CA ARG A 71 -0.12 -15.84 -7.00
C ARG A 71 0.35 -14.41 -6.79
N PHE A 72 1.22 -13.90 -7.66
CA PHE A 72 1.66 -12.50 -7.61
C PHE A 72 0.51 -11.53 -7.88
N GLU A 73 -0.35 -11.85 -8.84
CA GLU A 73 -1.53 -11.05 -9.15
C GLU A 73 -2.51 -11.05 -7.97
N ALA A 74 -2.75 -12.20 -7.34
CA ALA A 74 -3.57 -12.29 -6.13
C ALA A 74 -2.99 -11.46 -4.98
N ALA A 75 -1.68 -11.54 -4.73
CA ALA A 75 -1.01 -10.72 -3.72
C ALA A 75 -1.14 -9.22 -4.02
N ARG A 76 -1.04 -8.84 -5.30
CA ARG A 76 -1.26 -7.46 -5.73
C ARG A 76 -2.71 -7.02 -5.58
N CYS A 77 -3.69 -7.87 -5.91
CA CYS A 77 -5.12 -7.56 -5.74
C CYS A 77 -5.47 -7.42 -4.25
N ALA A 78 -4.89 -8.23 -3.39
CA ALA A 78 -5.02 -8.06 -1.94
C ALA A 78 -4.38 -6.76 -1.43
N ASN A 79 -3.22 -6.35 -1.95
CA ASN A 79 -2.60 -5.07 -1.59
C ASN A 79 -3.41 -3.87 -2.07
N ASN A 80 -3.98 -3.96 -3.27
CA ASN A 80 -4.89 -2.95 -3.82
C ASN A 80 -6.13 -2.77 -2.93
N MET A 81 -6.77 -3.87 -2.51
CA MET A 81 -7.90 -3.81 -1.58
C MET A 81 -7.54 -3.20 -0.22
N ARG A 82 -6.35 -3.46 0.31
CA ARG A 82 -5.89 -2.82 1.55
C ARG A 82 -5.72 -1.31 1.40
N GLN A 83 -5.20 -0.85 0.25
CA GLN A 83 -5.13 0.59 -0.05
C GLN A 83 -6.52 1.22 -0.10
N LEU A 84 -7.49 0.53 -0.73
CA LEU A 84 -8.89 0.97 -0.73
C LEU A 84 -9.48 1.02 0.68
N HIS A 85 -9.24 0.00 1.51
CA HIS A 85 -9.70 -0.01 2.90
C HIS A 85 -9.17 1.18 3.70
N VAL A 86 -7.89 1.50 3.56
CA VAL A 86 -7.30 2.68 4.20
C VAL A 86 -7.94 3.96 3.67
N ALA A 87 -8.16 4.09 2.35
CA ALA A 87 -8.80 5.26 1.75
C ALA A 87 -10.24 5.46 2.24
N PHE A 88 -11.04 4.39 2.30
CA PHE A 88 -12.40 4.44 2.85
C PHE A 88 -12.41 4.75 4.34
N SER A 89 -11.49 4.18 5.11
CA SER A 89 -11.37 4.51 6.54
C SER A 89 -11.08 6.00 6.73
N ALA A 90 -10.13 6.56 5.96
CA ALA A 90 -9.83 7.98 5.97
C ALA A 90 -11.03 8.84 5.53
N TYR A 91 -11.81 8.39 4.55
CA TYR A 91 -13.05 9.06 4.15
C TYR A 91 -14.07 9.10 5.28
N ILE A 92 -14.32 7.97 5.95
CA ILE A 92 -15.28 7.89 7.06
C ILE A 92 -14.85 8.79 8.21
N ASP A 93 -13.54 8.81 8.52
CA ASP A 93 -12.98 9.65 9.56
C ASP A 93 -13.15 11.15 9.25
N ALA A 94 -13.01 11.54 7.98
CA ALA A 94 -13.15 12.93 7.55
C ALA A 94 -14.62 13.39 7.42
N ASN A 95 -15.50 12.52 6.91
CA ASN A 95 -16.88 12.89 6.57
C ASN A 95 -17.94 12.40 7.58
N ASN A 96 -17.57 11.55 8.55
CA ASN A 96 -18.47 10.94 9.53
C ASN A 96 -19.59 10.06 8.94
N HIS A 97 -19.47 9.61 7.69
CA HIS A 97 -20.39 8.65 7.07
C HIS A 97 -19.67 7.81 6.01
N TRP A 98 -20.27 6.69 5.59
CA TRP A 98 -19.82 5.94 4.43
C TRP A 98 -20.11 6.71 3.14
N PRO A 99 -19.27 6.66 2.08
CA PRO A 99 -19.56 7.35 0.83
C PRO A 99 -20.93 6.92 0.26
N GLN A 100 -21.78 7.90 -0.03
CA GLN A 100 -23.13 7.66 -0.55
C GLN A 100 -23.16 7.96 -2.03
N GLU A 101 -23.50 6.96 -2.84
CA GLU A 101 -23.65 7.16 -4.26
C GLU A 101 -24.86 8.08 -4.55
N PRO A 102 -24.74 9.02 -5.49
CA PRO A 102 -25.88 9.80 -5.95
C PRO A 102 -26.93 8.89 -6.60
N GLU A 103 -28.21 9.12 -6.29
CA GLU A 103 -29.35 8.38 -6.86
C GLU A 103 -29.37 8.49 -8.40
N GLU A 104 -28.81 9.56 -8.97
CA GLU A 104 -28.70 9.78 -10.40
C GLU A 104 -27.86 8.71 -11.11
N LEU A 105 -26.97 8.00 -10.40
CA LEU A 105 -26.15 6.93 -10.98
C LEU A 105 -26.92 5.63 -11.22
N TRP A 106 -28.08 5.43 -10.57
CA TRP A 106 -28.82 4.17 -10.65
C TRP A 106 -29.32 3.85 -12.07
N ASN A 107 -29.53 4.89 -12.88
CA ASN A 107 -29.97 4.78 -14.27
C ASN A 107 -28.82 4.99 -15.28
N LYS A 108 -27.57 5.08 -14.82
CA LYS A 108 -26.41 5.34 -15.67
C LYS A 108 -25.71 4.04 -16.09
N PRO A 109 -24.93 4.07 -17.18
CA PRO A 109 -24.06 2.96 -17.52
C PRO A 109 -23.12 2.58 -16.37
N PRO A 110 -22.70 1.30 -16.25
CA PRO A 110 -21.78 0.85 -15.19
C PRO A 110 -20.42 1.57 -15.16
N ARG A 111 -20.03 2.20 -16.26
CA ARG A 111 -18.81 3.01 -16.33
C ARG A 111 -18.91 4.23 -15.41
N ASP A 112 -20.00 4.98 -15.49
CA ASP A 112 -20.23 6.19 -14.70
C ASP A 112 -20.20 5.88 -13.19
N TYR A 113 -20.79 4.74 -12.81
CA TYR A 113 -20.71 4.23 -11.43
C TYR A 113 -19.26 4.05 -10.96
N GLY A 114 -18.42 3.39 -11.77
CA GLY A 114 -17.01 3.18 -11.41
C GLY A 114 -16.19 4.48 -11.43
N GLU A 115 -16.46 5.40 -12.34
CA GLU A 115 -15.80 6.70 -12.40
C GLU A 115 -16.17 7.58 -11.19
N TRP A 116 -17.41 7.50 -10.71
CA TRP A 116 -17.83 8.20 -9.50
C TRP A 116 -17.02 7.77 -8.27
N TRP A 117 -16.90 6.46 -8.03
CA TRP A 117 -16.10 5.93 -6.91
C TRP A 117 -14.64 6.38 -6.94
N ILE A 118 -14.04 6.39 -8.12
CA ILE A 118 -12.66 6.86 -8.30
C ILE A 118 -12.55 8.34 -7.96
N ASN A 119 -13.52 9.16 -8.39
CA ASN A 119 -13.51 10.60 -8.15
C ASN A 119 -13.80 10.96 -6.69
N GLU A 120 -14.75 10.28 -6.05
CA GLU A 120 -15.14 10.50 -4.66
C GLU A 120 -13.99 10.23 -3.70
N LEU A 121 -13.21 9.17 -3.96
CA LEU A 121 -12.08 8.78 -3.12
C LEU A 121 -10.74 9.35 -3.55
N LYS A 122 -10.70 10.13 -4.63
CA LYS A 122 -9.50 10.78 -5.14
C LYS A 122 -8.70 11.56 -4.08
N PRO A 123 -9.33 12.27 -3.11
CA PRO A 123 -8.57 12.96 -2.05
C PRO A 123 -7.85 12.02 -1.07
N TYR A 124 -8.29 10.76 -0.99
CA TYR A 124 -7.80 9.75 -0.03
C TYR A 124 -6.99 8.64 -0.71
N LEU A 125 -6.98 8.60 -2.05
CA LEU A 125 -6.32 7.58 -2.86
C LEU A 125 -5.79 8.19 -4.16
N ASP A 126 -4.47 8.38 -4.22
CA ASP A 126 -3.82 8.93 -5.42
C ASP A 126 -3.76 7.92 -6.58
N ASP A 127 -3.52 6.63 -6.29
CA ASP A 127 -3.36 5.60 -7.32
C ASP A 127 -4.70 4.98 -7.72
N THR A 128 -5.23 5.42 -8.85
CA THR A 128 -6.44 4.82 -9.45
C THR A 128 -6.27 3.35 -9.86
N ASN A 129 -5.03 2.84 -9.98
CA ASN A 129 -4.81 1.42 -10.25
C ASN A 129 -5.12 0.53 -9.04
N ALA A 130 -5.25 1.09 -7.84
CA ALA A 130 -5.74 0.35 -6.68
C ALA A 130 -7.19 -0.14 -6.86
N TRP A 131 -7.96 0.42 -7.79
CA TRP A 131 -9.27 -0.11 -8.16
C TRP A 131 -9.22 -1.29 -9.13
N LYS A 132 -8.05 -1.61 -9.69
CA LYS A 132 -7.91 -2.54 -10.81
C LYS A 132 -7.13 -3.78 -10.40
N CYS A 133 -7.77 -4.94 -10.45
CA CYS A 133 -7.07 -6.21 -10.46
C CYS A 133 -6.36 -6.45 -11.81
N PRO A 134 -5.06 -6.80 -11.85
CA PRO A 134 -4.35 -7.11 -13.09
C PRO A 134 -4.89 -8.34 -13.84
N ALA A 135 -5.43 -9.32 -13.10
CA ALA A 135 -6.02 -10.53 -13.68
C ALA A 135 -7.28 -10.19 -14.51
N VAL A 136 -8.18 -9.39 -13.93
CA VAL A 136 -9.34 -8.82 -14.64
C VAL A 136 -8.90 -7.98 -15.83
N THR A 137 -7.94 -7.07 -15.64
CA THR A 137 -7.44 -6.20 -16.72
C THR A 137 -6.95 -7.00 -17.92
N ARG A 138 -6.29 -8.14 -17.68
CA ARG A 138 -5.87 -9.07 -18.73
C ARG A 138 -7.08 -9.75 -19.38
N ALA A 139 -7.99 -10.28 -18.57
CA ALA A 139 -9.15 -11.03 -19.06
C ALA A 139 -10.11 -10.16 -19.90
N THR A 140 -10.24 -8.88 -19.57
CA THR A 140 -11.16 -7.94 -20.24
C THR A 140 -10.46 -7.11 -21.32
N ARG A 141 -9.23 -7.45 -21.73
CA ARG A 141 -8.44 -6.63 -22.66
C ARG A 141 -9.10 -6.49 -24.04
N GLU A 142 -9.79 -7.53 -24.49
CA GLU A 142 -10.44 -7.60 -25.80
C GLU A 142 -11.90 -7.09 -25.78
N MET A 143 -12.44 -6.80 -24.59
CA MET A 143 -13.79 -6.26 -24.48
C MET A 143 -13.85 -4.82 -25.01
N SER A 144 -15.00 -4.44 -25.56
CA SER A 144 -15.23 -3.04 -25.96
C SER A 144 -15.15 -2.11 -24.76
N ASP A 145 -14.65 -0.89 -24.97
CA ASP A 145 -14.39 0.08 -23.90
C ASP A 145 -15.62 0.41 -23.03
N GLN A 146 -16.80 0.36 -23.64
CA GLN A 146 -18.08 0.56 -22.95
C GLN A 146 -18.45 -0.59 -22.00
N LYS A 147 -18.02 -1.82 -22.30
CA LYS A 147 -18.35 -3.01 -21.50
C LYS A 147 -17.29 -3.35 -20.46
N ARG A 148 -16.11 -2.71 -20.53
CA ARG A 148 -15.01 -2.98 -19.62
C ARG A 148 -15.32 -2.39 -18.23
N PRO A 149 -15.17 -3.17 -17.15
CA PRO A 149 -15.35 -2.64 -15.81
C PRO A 149 -14.25 -1.62 -15.51
N VAL A 150 -14.64 -0.48 -14.95
CA VAL A 150 -13.71 0.59 -14.55
C VAL A 150 -13.06 0.26 -13.21
N ILE A 151 -13.87 -0.26 -12.29
CA ILE A 151 -13.47 -0.77 -10.98
C ILE A 151 -13.62 -2.29 -10.95
N HIS A 152 -12.68 -2.99 -10.31
CA HIS A 152 -12.65 -4.46 -10.21
C HIS A 152 -12.97 -4.96 -8.80
N TYR A 153 -13.12 -4.03 -7.86
CA TYR A 153 -13.51 -4.29 -6.48
C TYR A 153 -14.76 -3.47 -6.20
N THR A 154 -15.88 -4.16 -6.01
CA THR A 154 -17.17 -3.52 -5.77
C THR A 154 -17.30 -3.20 -4.29
N PRO A 155 -17.46 -1.92 -3.91
CA PRO A 155 -17.75 -1.54 -2.54
C PRO A 155 -19.15 -2.00 -2.15
N THR A 156 -19.31 -2.40 -0.89
CA THR A 156 -20.62 -2.70 -0.32
C THR A 156 -21.32 -1.39 0.01
N MET A 157 -22.60 -1.32 -0.32
CA MET A 157 -23.43 -0.17 -0.01
C MET A 157 -23.87 -0.24 1.46
N PHE A 158 -23.54 0.79 2.22
CA PHE A 158 -23.99 0.97 3.59
C PHE A 158 -24.81 2.25 3.71
N ASP A 159 -25.66 2.30 4.74
CA ASP A 159 -26.36 3.52 5.10
C ASP A 159 -25.36 4.62 5.56
N GLU A 160 -25.87 5.83 5.77
CA GLU A 160 -25.07 6.98 6.20
C GLU A 160 -24.46 6.80 7.60
N ASN A 161 -24.89 5.80 8.37
CA ASN A 161 -24.38 5.61 9.72
C ASN A 161 -22.94 5.07 9.69
N ARG A 162 -22.00 5.87 10.21
CA ARG A 162 -20.57 5.52 10.28
C ARG A 162 -20.26 4.18 10.97
N GLN A 163 -21.15 3.67 11.83
CA GLN A 163 -20.96 2.41 12.53
C GLN A 163 -21.42 1.18 11.73
N THR A 164 -22.31 1.36 10.76
CA THR A 164 -22.87 0.26 9.96
C THR A 164 -21.80 -0.56 9.24
N PRO A 165 -20.74 0.01 8.65
CA PRO A 165 -19.66 -0.77 8.03
C PRO A 165 -18.91 -1.69 9.01
N PHE A 166 -18.95 -1.39 10.32
CA PHE A 166 -18.24 -2.11 11.37
C PHE A 166 -19.16 -2.98 12.22
N LYS A 167 -20.44 -3.08 11.86
CA LYS A 167 -21.47 -3.72 12.68
C LYS A 167 -21.20 -5.22 12.87
N TRP A 168 -20.67 -5.88 11.84
CA TRP A 168 -20.37 -7.31 11.89
C TRP A 168 -18.95 -7.62 11.40
N PRO A 169 -18.19 -8.51 12.08
CA PRO A 169 -16.82 -8.84 11.66
C PRO A 169 -16.71 -9.46 10.26
N GLY A 170 -17.76 -10.17 9.81
CA GLY A 170 -17.81 -10.81 8.49
C GLY A 170 -18.43 -9.95 7.39
N GLN A 171 -18.72 -8.68 7.66
CA GLN A 171 -19.37 -7.78 6.70
C GLN A 171 -18.36 -7.35 5.63
N PRO A 172 -18.57 -7.70 4.36
CA PRO A 172 -17.63 -7.32 3.31
C PRO A 172 -17.65 -5.81 3.11
N TRP A 173 -16.49 -5.17 3.03
CA TRP A 173 -16.35 -3.80 2.55
C TRP A 173 -16.19 -3.77 1.04
N PHE A 174 -15.34 -4.66 0.50
CA PHE A 174 -15.09 -4.79 -0.93
C PHE A 174 -15.16 -6.25 -1.34
N ILE A 175 -15.69 -6.49 -2.54
CA ILE A 175 -15.74 -7.82 -3.15
C ILE A 175 -15.13 -7.72 -4.55
N GLU A 176 -14.20 -8.62 -4.86
CA GLU A 176 -13.64 -8.74 -6.20
C GLU A 176 -14.66 -9.25 -7.22
N ILE A 177 -14.57 -8.74 -8.45
CA ILE A 177 -15.41 -9.23 -9.55
C ILE A 177 -14.97 -10.64 -10.00
N GLY A 178 -15.71 -11.66 -9.53
CA GLY A 178 -15.48 -13.06 -9.90
C GLY A 178 -14.26 -13.70 -9.26
N ASP A 179 -14.03 -14.99 -9.56
CA ASP A 179 -12.86 -15.74 -9.10
C ASP A 179 -11.76 -15.71 -10.17
N MET A 180 -10.87 -14.72 -10.08
CA MET A 180 -9.77 -14.55 -11.03
C MET A 180 -8.48 -15.25 -10.60
N HIS A 181 -8.47 -15.84 -9.42
CA HIS A 181 -7.28 -16.41 -8.78
C HIS A 181 -7.40 -17.91 -8.46
N GLY A 182 -8.57 -18.52 -8.69
CA GLY A 182 -8.83 -19.95 -8.53
C GLY A 182 -9.12 -20.39 -7.08
N HIS A 183 -9.38 -19.43 -6.19
CA HIS A 183 -9.62 -19.66 -4.76
C HIS A 183 -10.89 -18.96 -4.25
N GLY A 184 -11.76 -18.53 -5.16
CA GLY A 184 -12.90 -17.66 -4.88
C GLY A 184 -12.53 -16.18 -4.94
N ALA A 185 -13.54 -15.33 -5.12
CA ALA A 185 -13.37 -13.88 -5.13
C ALA A 185 -12.70 -13.40 -3.84
N LEU A 186 -11.77 -12.45 -3.95
CA LEU A 186 -11.23 -11.78 -2.78
C LEU A 186 -12.30 -10.89 -2.13
N ILE A 187 -12.28 -10.86 -0.81
CA ILE A 187 -13.18 -10.08 0.02
C ILE A 187 -12.34 -9.33 1.05
N CYS A 188 -12.53 -8.01 1.12
CA CYS A 188 -11.97 -7.18 2.17
C CYS A 188 -13.00 -7.00 3.28
N LEU A 189 -12.58 -7.19 4.52
CA LEU A 189 -13.40 -7.08 5.73
C LEU A 189 -13.17 -5.75 6.46
N PRO A 190 -13.99 -5.41 7.48
CA PRO A 190 -13.90 -4.12 8.16
C PRO A 190 -12.60 -3.95 8.95
N ASP A 191 -11.96 -5.05 9.35
CA ASP A 191 -10.65 -5.09 10.01
C ASP A 191 -9.47 -4.86 9.04
N GLY A 192 -9.74 -4.67 7.74
CA GLY A 192 -8.73 -4.52 6.69
C GLY A 192 -8.11 -5.85 6.25
N SER A 193 -8.57 -6.98 6.79
CA SER A 193 -8.13 -8.29 6.32
C SER A 193 -8.75 -8.59 4.96
N VAL A 194 -7.95 -9.17 4.06
CA VAL A 194 -8.38 -9.61 2.74
C VAL A 194 -8.31 -11.13 2.72
N ARG A 195 -9.45 -11.78 2.49
CA ARG A 195 -9.58 -13.24 2.45
C ARG A 195 -10.33 -13.69 1.22
N SER A 196 -10.09 -14.91 0.76
CA SER A 196 -10.88 -15.48 -0.32
C SER A 196 -12.26 -15.89 0.19
N LEU A 197 -13.27 -15.84 -0.68
CA LEU A 197 -14.63 -16.28 -0.34
C LEU A 197 -14.65 -17.74 0.11
N ASN A 198 -13.85 -18.62 -0.52
CA ASN A 198 -13.80 -20.03 -0.14
C ASN A 198 -13.24 -20.22 1.27
N ASP A 199 -12.23 -19.44 1.68
CA ASP A 199 -11.68 -19.50 3.04
C ASP A 199 -12.72 -19.05 4.07
N LEU A 200 -13.49 -18.00 3.76
CA LEU A 200 -14.55 -17.49 4.64
C LEU A 200 -15.66 -18.54 4.83
N ILE A 201 -16.17 -19.11 3.75
CA ILE A 201 -17.21 -20.15 3.82
C ILE A 201 -16.69 -21.40 4.54
N GLY A 202 -15.43 -21.80 4.26
CA GLY A 202 -14.80 -22.95 4.90
C GLY A 202 -14.57 -22.78 6.40
N SER A 203 -14.33 -21.54 6.87
CA SER A 203 -14.20 -21.22 8.29
C SER A 203 -15.54 -21.24 9.03
N SER A 204 -16.65 -20.90 8.37
CA SER A 204 -17.99 -20.83 8.97
C SER A 204 -18.62 -22.21 9.22
N ARG A 205 -18.10 -23.29 8.63
CA ARG A 205 -18.63 -24.65 8.78
C ARG A 205 -18.00 -25.45 9.93
N ARG A 206 -17.07 -24.86 10.68
CA ARG A 206 -16.40 -25.52 11.82
C ARG A 206 -16.95 -25.03 13.15
#